data_AF-A0A9D7S5G9-F1
#
_entry.id   AF-A0A9D7S5G9-F1
#
_cell.length_a   1.000
_cell.length_b   1.000
_cell.length_c   1.000
_cell.angle_alpha   90.00
_cell.angle_beta   90.00
_cell.angle_gamma   90.00
#
_symmetry.space_group_name_H-M   'P 1'
#
loop_
_entity.id
_entity.type
_entity.pdbx_description
1 polymer ?
#
loop_
_entity_poly.entity_id
_entity_poly.type
_entity_poly.pdbx_seq_one_letter_code
_entity_poly.pdbx_strand_id
1 'polypeptide(L)'
;MSIRSVLLLIFIRLCFMQSMHAQVDFKQSLDSTFMFIGDQQILTQKSKSLEFQVDPLAYVDTLSWMEILEKGSWQQLPDKSYERKIRFTVFDSGQYLIPAFNIYYRNDSVVSNPLQLDVSFVPDSLQELRPIKDIIETDAPNYFPYYLIGGILVLAGMLFLLYLFFKADSISPGTIEYKIQETALQKALRNLDELNSLKLWQQGEIKIYYDRLTDIVRKYISDAFYLPALESTTEELIEKMTHSGMDYKHLQDLKIALKEIDLVKFANLHLDISKHQHHLDFMRMFMESNDSIGRMLDVQNKKTFEKILGSELASQFENPQEEVPRNLLDLIGPLGEKEFVLISGLVNKNTFSLPKQWVLLHERKVGQLFRWHKNLVDKTDQPALRVILIVMALPFIAVFLPFLMIIAFWKNERLIQSGLFGLSKQQKLILNYKEL
;
A
#
# COMPACT_ATOMS: atom_id res chain seq x y z
N MET A 1 51.73 64.17 82.12
CA MET A 1 50.70 63.30 82.72
C MET A 1 51.43 62.16 83.42
N SER A 2 51.33 62.04 84.74
CA SER A 2 52.22 61.14 85.51
C SER A 2 51.83 59.67 85.29
N ILE A 3 52.80 58.76 85.42
CA ILE A 3 52.57 57.30 85.33
C ILE A 3 51.44 56.83 86.26
N ARG A 4 51.22 57.54 87.38
CA ARG A 4 50.09 57.31 88.30
C ARG A 4 48.73 57.61 87.66
N SER A 5 48.64 58.64 86.82
CA SER A 5 47.41 59.01 86.10
C SER A 5 47.03 58.00 85.02
N VAL A 6 48.03 57.36 84.38
CA VAL A 6 47.81 56.34 83.35
C VAL A 6 47.37 55.01 83.97
N LEU A 7 48.00 54.60 85.09
CA LEU A 7 47.59 53.42 85.84
C LEU A 7 46.17 53.54 86.42
N LEU A 8 45.77 54.73 86.88
CA LEU A 8 44.41 54.98 87.37
C LEU A 8 43.36 54.85 86.24
N LEU A 9 43.65 55.37 85.04
CA LEU A 9 42.75 55.27 83.88
C LEU A 9 42.65 53.83 83.35
N ILE A 10 43.73 53.05 83.42
CA ILE A 10 43.73 51.62 83.07
C ILE A 10 42.91 50.82 84.10
N PHE A 11 43.05 51.12 85.40
CA PHE A 11 42.27 50.46 86.46
C PHE A 11 40.77 50.80 86.39
N ILE A 12 40.43 52.05 86.08
CA ILE A 12 39.03 52.48 85.86
C ILE A 12 38.43 51.83 84.60
N ARG A 13 39.22 51.62 83.54
CA ARG A 13 38.78 50.82 82.37
C ARG A 13 38.66 49.33 82.67
N LEU A 14 39.48 48.78 83.57
CA LEU A 14 39.42 47.37 83.95
C LEU A 14 38.23 47.04 84.86
N CYS A 15 37.81 47.99 85.71
CA CYS A 15 36.61 47.82 86.55
C CYS A 15 35.28 48.00 85.78
N PHE A 16 35.28 48.63 84.60
CA PHE A 16 34.08 48.76 83.76
C PHE A 16 33.87 47.59 82.77
N MET A 17 34.76 46.61 82.77
CA MET A 17 34.62 45.35 82.03
C MET A 17 33.95 44.28 82.90
N GLN A 18 32.83 44.61 83.53
CA GLN A 18 31.93 43.59 84.05
C GLN A 18 30.98 43.17 82.94
N SER A 19 31.10 41.89 82.60
CA SER A 19 30.31 41.11 81.67
C SER A 19 28.83 41.48 81.75
N MET A 20 28.33 42.14 80.71
CA MET A 20 26.90 42.15 80.43
C MET A 20 26.51 40.71 80.11
N HIS A 21 26.07 39.95 81.10
CA HIS A 21 25.31 38.74 80.83
C HIS A 21 24.06 39.18 80.07
N ALA A 22 24.02 38.86 78.78
CA ALA A 22 22.81 39.00 77.99
C ALA A 22 21.75 38.16 78.70
N GLN A 23 20.79 38.84 79.33
CA GLN A 23 19.63 38.20 79.95
C GLN A 23 19.00 37.30 78.88
N VAL A 24 19.16 35.99 79.09
CA VAL A 24 18.59 34.98 78.21
C VAL A 24 17.09 35.12 78.38
N ASP A 25 16.41 35.42 77.28
CA ASP A 25 14.98 35.64 77.26
C ASP A 25 14.40 34.58 76.33
N PHE A 26 13.45 33.81 76.85
CA PHE A 26 12.72 32.81 76.09
C PHE A 26 11.24 33.17 76.17
N LYS A 27 10.64 33.44 75.01
CA LYS A 27 9.23 33.83 74.90
C LYS A 27 8.53 32.98 73.88
N GLN A 28 7.26 32.72 74.14
CA GLN A 28 6.38 32.02 73.22
C GLN A 28 5.16 32.88 72.91
N SER A 29 4.66 32.80 71.69
CA SER A 29 3.43 33.50 71.27
C SER A 29 2.64 32.65 70.28
N LEU A 30 1.32 32.73 70.38
CA LEU A 30 0.39 32.22 69.37
C LEU A 30 -0.01 33.33 68.42
N ASP A 31 -0.30 32.99 67.17
CA ASP A 31 -0.84 33.94 66.18
C ASP A 31 -2.24 34.44 66.57
N SER A 32 -3.03 33.62 67.25
CA SER A 32 -4.36 33.94 67.79
C SER A 32 -4.60 33.19 69.10
N THR A 33 -5.38 33.77 70.02
CA THR A 33 -5.82 33.08 71.24
C THR A 33 -7.07 32.23 71.01
N PHE A 34 -7.59 32.20 69.78
CA PHE A 34 -8.80 31.49 69.38
C PHE A 34 -8.56 30.73 68.07
N MET A 35 -9.08 29.51 67.96
CA MET A 35 -9.13 28.73 66.72
C MET A 35 -10.36 27.82 66.67
N PHE A 36 -10.76 27.36 65.48
CA PHE A 36 -11.75 26.29 65.37
C PHE A 36 -11.08 24.92 65.40
N ILE A 37 -11.84 23.88 65.78
CA ILE A 37 -11.38 22.49 65.70
C ILE A 37 -10.91 22.19 64.27
N GLY A 38 -9.70 21.62 64.15
CA GLY A 38 -9.09 21.26 62.87
C GLY A 38 -8.44 22.42 62.11
N ASP A 39 -8.53 23.66 62.61
CA ASP A 39 -7.72 24.76 62.08
C ASP A 39 -6.23 24.51 62.36
N GLN A 40 -5.36 25.15 61.58
CA GLN A 40 -3.92 25.12 61.80
C GLN A 40 -3.47 26.44 62.40
N GLN A 41 -2.72 26.37 63.50
CA GLN A 41 -2.16 27.53 64.17
C GLN A 41 -0.64 27.41 64.32
N ILE A 42 0.04 28.55 64.47
CA ILE A 42 1.48 28.62 64.63
C ILE A 42 1.82 29.05 66.05
N LEU A 43 2.63 28.23 66.72
CA LEU A 43 3.34 28.58 67.95
C LEU A 43 4.72 29.11 67.57
N THR A 44 4.95 30.39 67.85
CA THR A 44 6.24 31.04 67.63
C THR A 44 7.03 31.06 68.93
N GLN A 45 8.23 30.46 68.91
CA GLN A 45 9.17 30.46 70.02
C GLN A 45 10.35 31.36 69.68
N LYS A 46 10.72 32.26 70.59
CA LYS A 46 11.85 33.19 70.44
C LYS A 46 12.84 33.00 71.57
N SER A 47 14.12 32.94 71.22
CA SER A 47 15.23 32.80 72.17
C SER A 47 16.43 33.62 71.74
N LYS A 48 17.20 34.17 72.69
CA LYS A 48 18.49 34.82 72.37
C LYS A 48 19.65 33.83 72.20
N SER A 49 19.49 32.57 72.62
CA SER A 49 20.52 31.53 72.54
C SER A 49 19.92 30.18 72.13
N LEU A 50 20.71 29.35 71.45
CA LEU A 50 20.33 27.99 71.06
C LEU A 50 21.03 26.91 71.92
N GLU A 51 21.79 27.28 72.94
CA GLU A 51 22.50 26.35 73.84
C GLU A 51 21.56 25.72 74.90
N PHE A 52 20.48 25.10 74.45
CA PHE A 52 19.53 24.40 75.32
C PHE A 52 20.09 23.04 75.77
N GLN A 53 19.87 22.65 77.02
CA GLN A 53 20.15 21.28 77.47
C GLN A 53 19.14 20.28 76.88
N VAL A 54 17.88 20.70 76.72
CA VAL A 54 16.80 19.97 76.07
C VAL A 54 16.07 20.93 75.14
N ASP A 55 15.81 20.52 73.90
CA ASP A 55 15.10 21.37 72.93
C ASP A 55 13.71 21.75 73.48
N PRO A 56 13.33 23.05 73.52
CA PRO A 56 12.01 23.48 73.96
C PRO A 56 10.81 22.82 73.26
N LEU A 57 11.01 22.23 72.07
CA LEU A 57 9.99 21.47 71.36
C LEU A 57 9.56 20.23 72.13
N ALA A 58 10.48 19.59 72.85
CA ALA A 58 10.20 18.38 73.60
C ALA A 58 9.15 18.61 74.69
N TYR A 59 9.10 19.81 75.29
CA TYR A 59 8.05 20.16 76.26
C TYR A 59 6.68 20.33 75.60
N VAL A 60 6.64 20.92 74.39
CA VAL A 60 5.39 21.10 73.63
C VAL A 60 4.86 19.75 73.14
N ASP A 61 5.73 18.85 72.71
CA ASP A 61 5.39 17.48 72.26
C ASP A 61 4.80 16.60 73.37
N THR A 62 4.88 17.01 74.64
CA THR A 62 4.20 16.32 75.76
C THR A 62 2.72 16.67 75.91
N LEU A 63 2.24 17.71 75.23
CA LEU A 63 0.86 18.17 75.32
C LEU A 63 -0.05 17.28 74.46
N SER A 64 -0.76 16.34 75.08
CA SER A 64 -1.58 15.34 74.38
C SER A 64 -2.72 15.92 73.53
N TRP A 65 -3.15 17.14 73.81
CA TRP A 65 -4.20 17.85 73.08
C TRP A 65 -3.68 18.58 71.83
N MET A 66 -2.36 18.74 71.69
CA MET A 66 -1.73 19.45 70.58
C MET A 66 -1.10 18.46 69.60
N GLU A 67 -1.57 18.42 68.36
CA GLU A 67 -0.92 17.63 67.30
C GLU A 67 0.02 18.51 66.47
N ILE A 68 1.32 18.21 66.53
CA ILE A 68 2.34 18.98 65.80
C ILE A 68 2.42 18.48 64.35
N LEU A 69 2.03 19.35 63.40
CA LEU A 69 2.07 19.09 61.97
C LEU A 69 3.45 19.38 61.37
N GLU A 70 4.07 20.50 61.78
CA GLU A 70 5.41 20.89 61.32
C GLU A 70 6.23 21.44 62.48
N LYS A 71 7.38 20.83 62.76
CA LYS A 71 8.25 21.20 63.89
C LYS A 71 8.98 22.54 63.69
N GLY A 72 9.20 22.94 62.44
CA GLY A 72 10.00 24.11 62.10
C GLY A 72 11.47 24.01 62.50
N SER A 73 12.30 24.92 61.99
CA SER A 73 13.71 25.05 62.37
C SER A 73 13.98 26.44 62.96
N TRP A 74 15.01 26.56 63.79
CA TRP A 74 15.44 27.85 64.32
C TRP A 74 16.06 28.72 63.23
N GLN A 75 15.53 29.92 63.05
CA GLN A 75 16.02 30.94 62.13
C GLN A 75 16.57 32.12 62.91
N GLN A 76 17.74 32.64 62.52
CA GLN A 76 18.34 33.80 63.16
C GLN A 76 17.72 35.10 62.63
N LEU A 77 17.23 35.94 63.53
CA LEU A 77 16.66 37.26 63.25
C LEU A 77 17.76 38.34 63.23
N PRO A 78 17.51 39.51 62.60
CA PRO A 78 18.49 40.60 62.48
C PRO A 78 18.99 41.16 63.82
N ASP A 79 18.20 41.01 64.90
CA ASP A 79 18.52 41.43 66.27
C ASP A 79 19.40 40.42 67.03
N LYS A 80 19.92 39.39 66.35
CA LYS A 80 20.65 38.24 66.90
C LYS A 80 19.83 37.32 67.82
N SER A 81 18.51 37.45 67.83
CA SER A 81 17.63 36.43 68.41
C SER A 81 17.38 35.31 67.40
N TYR A 82 16.84 34.20 67.88
CA TYR A 82 16.42 33.05 67.09
C TYR A 82 14.92 32.86 67.24
N GLU A 83 14.25 32.58 66.14
CA GLU A 83 12.81 32.31 66.07
C GLU A 83 12.58 30.92 65.47
N ARG A 84 11.64 30.16 66.05
CA ARG A 84 11.11 28.93 65.47
C ARG A 84 9.59 29.00 65.42
N LYS A 85 9.03 28.59 64.29
CA LYS A 85 7.57 28.50 64.07
C LYS A 85 7.16 27.04 64.00
N ILE A 86 6.31 26.62 64.93
CA ILE A 86 5.77 25.25 65.02
C ILE A 86 4.31 25.31 64.57
N ARG A 87 3.95 24.53 63.56
CA ARG A 87 2.56 24.40 63.11
C ARG A 87 1.89 23.25 63.84
N PHE A 88 0.74 23.51 64.44
CA PHE A 88 -0.04 22.50 65.15
C PHE A 88 -1.53 22.62 64.85
N THR A 89 -2.29 21.58 65.22
CA THR A 89 -3.75 21.57 65.19
C THR A 89 -4.30 20.90 66.46
N VAL A 90 -5.59 21.11 66.71
CA VAL A 90 -6.32 20.58 67.87
C VAL A 90 -7.65 20.00 67.38
N PHE A 91 -7.97 18.80 67.83
CA PHE A 91 -9.13 18.03 67.36
C PHE A 91 -10.33 18.01 68.32
N ASP A 92 -10.22 18.65 69.47
CA ASP A 92 -11.27 18.70 70.48
C ASP A 92 -11.51 20.13 70.95
N SER A 93 -12.76 20.46 71.30
CA SER A 93 -13.12 21.80 71.78
C SER A 93 -12.76 21.95 73.24
N GLY A 94 -12.30 23.13 73.62
CA GLY A 94 -12.03 23.46 75.01
C GLY A 94 -11.05 24.60 75.14
N GLN A 95 -10.79 24.97 76.39
CA GLN A 95 -9.76 25.94 76.73
C GLN A 95 -8.49 25.18 77.11
N TYR A 96 -7.46 25.32 76.29
CA TYR A 96 -6.18 24.67 76.49
C TYR A 96 -5.14 25.69 76.97
N LEU A 97 -4.26 25.23 77.86
CA LEU A 97 -3.17 26.01 78.41
C LEU A 97 -1.84 25.34 78.02
N ILE A 98 -0.99 26.07 77.32
CA ILE A 98 0.43 25.76 77.22
C ILE A 98 1.06 26.29 78.52
N PRO A 99 1.51 25.41 79.42
CA PRO A 99 2.05 25.84 80.71
C PRO A 99 3.40 26.54 80.54
N ALA A 100 3.78 27.31 81.55
CA ALA A 100 5.13 27.83 81.66
C ALA A 100 6.12 26.66 81.85
N PHE A 101 7.12 26.57 80.97
CA PHE A 101 8.18 25.57 81.04
C PHE A 101 9.47 26.19 81.56
N ASN A 102 10.20 25.44 82.40
CA ASN A 102 11.55 25.80 82.81
C ASN A 102 12.54 25.41 81.69
N ILE A 103 13.02 26.41 80.95
CA ILE A 103 14.00 26.23 79.88
C ILE A 103 15.40 26.33 80.48
N TYR A 104 16.15 25.23 80.41
CA TYR A 104 17.52 25.15 80.92
C TYR A 104 18.53 25.38 79.80
N TYR A 105 19.33 26.43 79.95
CA TYR A 105 20.53 26.67 79.15
C TYR A 105 21.75 26.10 79.87
N ARG A 106 22.92 26.11 79.22
CA ARG A 106 24.15 25.54 79.79
C ARG A 106 24.49 26.06 81.20
N ASN A 107 24.29 27.36 81.46
CA ASN A 107 24.65 28.02 82.73
C ASN A 107 23.51 28.85 83.37
N ASP A 108 22.29 28.83 82.80
CA ASP A 108 21.17 29.69 83.26
C ASP A 108 19.83 28.98 83.02
N SER A 109 18.75 29.41 83.69
CA SER A 109 17.40 28.91 83.46
C SER A 109 16.38 30.03 83.35
N VAL A 110 15.43 29.87 82.43
CA VAL A 110 14.40 30.86 82.14
C VAL A 110 13.04 30.17 82.12
N VAL A 111 12.06 30.78 82.77
CA VAL A 111 10.68 30.29 82.77
C VAL A 111 9.95 30.91 81.58
N SER A 112 9.34 30.08 80.72
CA SER A 112 8.53 30.58 79.60
C SER A 112 7.22 31.19 80.08
N ASN A 113 6.65 32.10 79.28
CA ASN A 113 5.30 32.58 79.55
C ASN A 113 4.24 31.52 79.22
N PRO A 114 3.17 31.38 80.02
CA PRO A 114 2.05 30.52 79.68
C PRO A 114 1.22 31.13 78.55
N LEU A 115 0.56 30.28 77.75
CA LEU A 115 -0.31 30.70 76.64
C LEU A 115 -1.65 29.98 76.71
N GLN A 116 -2.74 30.74 76.63
CA GLN A 116 -4.10 30.21 76.62
C GLN A 116 -4.66 30.21 75.19
N LEU A 117 -5.30 29.11 74.82
CA LEU A 117 -5.92 28.90 73.52
C LEU A 117 -7.35 28.41 73.72
N ASP A 118 -8.31 29.12 73.14
CA ASP A 118 -9.71 28.74 73.12
C ASP A 118 -10.03 28.05 71.78
N VAL A 119 -10.42 26.78 71.85
CA VAL A 119 -10.77 25.97 70.68
C VAL A 119 -12.27 25.74 70.70
N SER A 120 -12.97 26.34 69.74
CA SER A 120 -14.42 26.21 69.61
C SER A 120 -14.79 25.36 68.40
N PHE A 121 -16.00 24.82 68.40
CA PHE A 121 -16.59 24.29 67.19
C PHE A 121 -16.72 25.40 66.15
N VAL A 122 -16.52 25.07 64.88
CA VAL A 122 -16.97 25.96 63.79
C VAL A 122 -18.47 26.21 64.05
N PRO A 123 -18.92 27.46 64.17
CA PRO A 123 -20.31 27.75 64.44
C PRO A 123 -21.14 27.04 63.39
N ASP A 124 -22.04 26.18 63.87
CA ASP A 124 -23.02 25.48 63.05
C ASP A 124 -23.97 26.54 62.50
N SER A 125 -23.57 27.19 61.40
CA SER A 125 -24.48 27.95 60.56
C SER A 125 -25.37 26.94 59.83
N LEU A 126 -26.20 26.25 60.63
CA LEU A 126 -27.22 25.36 60.14
C LEU A 126 -28.26 26.21 59.40
N GLN A 127 -28.23 26.05 58.08
CA GLN A 127 -29.36 26.12 57.17
C GLN A 127 -29.81 27.51 56.68
N GLU A 128 -28.96 28.19 55.91
CA GLU A 128 -29.40 28.32 54.52
C GLU A 128 -29.02 27.01 53.85
N LEU A 129 -30.00 26.12 53.69
CA LEU A 129 -29.86 24.99 52.77
C LEU A 129 -29.51 25.61 51.42
N ARG A 130 -28.22 25.63 51.07
CA ARG A 130 -27.85 25.85 49.68
C ARG A 130 -28.60 24.76 48.91
N PRO A 131 -29.33 25.10 47.83
CA PRO A 131 -30.02 24.10 47.05
C PRO A 131 -29.04 22.97 46.74
N ILE A 132 -29.52 21.73 46.78
CA ILE A 132 -28.77 20.57 46.30
C ILE A 132 -28.18 21.01 44.96
N LYS A 133 -26.84 21.11 44.87
CA LYS A 133 -26.22 21.40 43.59
C LYS A 133 -26.70 20.28 42.68
N ASP A 134 -27.39 20.67 41.60
CA ASP A 134 -27.78 19.71 40.59
C ASP A 134 -26.55 18.90 40.17
N ILE A 135 -26.78 17.64 39.82
CA ILE A 135 -25.76 16.81 39.18
C ILE A 135 -25.23 17.65 38.02
N ILE A 136 -23.95 18.02 38.07
CA ILE A 136 -23.30 18.60 36.91
C ILE A 136 -23.28 17.47 35.89
N GLU A 137 -24.25 17.46 34.97
CA GLU A 137 -24.20 16.63 33.78
C GLU A 137 -22.89 16.97 33.10
N THR A 138 -21.89 16.11 33.31
CA THR A 138 -20.66 16.21 32.56
C THR A 138 -21.03 15.71 31.18
N ASP A 139 -21.07 16.62 30.20
CA ASP A 139 -21.29 16.26 28.81
C ASP A 139 -20.44 15.04 28.48
N ALA A 140 -21.09 13.94 28.12
CA ALA A 140 -20.37 12.74 27.71
C ALA A 140 -19.36 13.14 26.62
N PRO A 141 -18.09 12.71 26.70
CA PRO A 141 -17.08 13.12 25.72
C PRO A 141 -17.63 12.87 24.33
N ASN A 142 -17.79 13.93 23.56
CA ASN A 142 -18.40 13.83 22.25
C ASN A 142 -17.43 13.10 21.33
N TYR A 143 -17.69 11.81 21.12
CA TYR A 143 -16.87 10.97 20.24
C TYR A 143 -17.21 11.17 18.76
N PHE A 144 -18.28 11.90 18.44
CA PHE A 144 -18.69 12.24 17.07
C PHE A 144 -17.55 12.80 16.21
N PRO A 145 -16.74 13.80 16.64
CA PRO A 145 -15.59 14.27 15.88
C PRO A 145 -14.57 13.16 15.56
N TYR A 146 -14.34 12.20 16.45
CA TYR A 146 -13.42 11.09 16.19
C TYR A 146 -13.99 10.09 15.17
N TYR A 147 -15.29 9.78 15.24
CA TYR A 147 -15.96 8.98 14.22
C TYR A 147 -16.01 9.70 12.87
N LEU A 148 -16.21 11.02 12.87
CA LEU A 148 -16.20 11.85 11.67
C LEU A 148 -14.82 11.87 11.03
N ILE A 149 -13.76 12.08 11.82
CA ILE A 149 -12.36 12.04 11.35
C ILE A 149 -12.02 10.64 10.82
N GLY A 150 -12.38 9.58 11.55
CA GLY A 150 -12.18 8.19 11.10
C GLY A 150 -12.90 7.90 9.78
N GLY A 151 -14.16 8.35 9.66
CA GLY A 151 -14.96 8.22 8.44
C GLY A 151 -14.36 8.98 7.27
N ILE A 152 -13.88 10.22 7.49
CA ILE A 152 -13.20 11.01 6.47
C ILE A 152 -11.90 10.33 6.03
N LEU A 153 -11.13 9.75 6.96
CA LEU A 153 -9.87 9.08 6.67
C LEU A 153 -10.10 7.80 5.85
N VAL A 154 -11.15 7.04 6.18
CA VAL A 154 -11.61 5.88 5.40
C VAL A 154 -12.09 6.32 4.01
N LEU A 155 -12.88 7.40 3.92
CA LEU A 155 -13.39 7.93 2.65
C LEU A 155 -12.25 8.47 1.76
N ALA A 156 -11.27 9.16 2.34
CA ALA A 156 -10.09 9.65 1.63
C ALA A 156 -9.22 8.49 1.14
N GLY A 157 -9.00 7.47 1.97
CA GLY A 157 -8.32 6.23 1.56
C GLY A 157 -9.07 5.51 0.44
N MET A 158 -10.41 5.46 0.52
CA MET A 158 -11.28 4.91 -0.52
C MET A 158 -11.16 5.69 -1.84
N LEU A 159 -11.28 7.03 -1.81
CA LEU A 159 -11.16 7.87 -2.99
C LEU A 159 -9.75 7.81 -3.61
N PHE A 160 -8.72 7.72 -2.78
CA PHE A 160 -7.35 7.54 -3.24
C PHE A 160 -7.14 6.19 -3.95
N LEU A 161 -7.70 5.11 -3.41
CA LEU A 161 -7.70 3.80 -4.06
C LEU A 161 -8.51 3.80 -5.37
N LEU A 162 -9.65 4.48 -5.39
CA LEU A 162 -10.47 4.66 -6.58
C LEU A 162 -9.75 5.50 -7.66
N TYR A 163 -9.01 6.54 -7.25
CA TYR A 163 -8.17 7.33 -8.15
C TYR A 163 -7.03 6.49 -8.76
N LEU A 164 -6.37 5.65 -7.95
CA LEU A 164 -5.38 4.69 -8.46
C LEU A 164 -6.01 3.68 -9.43
N PHE A 165 -7.28 3.32 -9.21
CA PHE A 165 -8.06 2.46 -10.09
C PHE A 165 -8.30 3.13 -11.46
N PHE A 166 -8.80 4.37 -11.50
CA PHE A 166 -9.07 5.06 -12.76
C PHE A 166 -7.80 5.49 -13.52
N LYS A 167 -6.70 5.81 -12.82
CA LYS A 167 -5.42 6.11 -13.47
C LYS A 167 -4.84 4.89 -14.21
N ALA A 168 -5.15 3.68 -13.77
CA ALA A 168 -4.72 2.44 -14.43
C ALA A 168 -5.43 2.17 -15.78
N ASP A 169 -6.57 2.83 -16.03
CA ASP A 169 -7.37 2.70 -17.25
C ASP A 169 -6.99 3.73 -18.35
N SER A 170 -5.92 4.50 -18.17
CA SER A 170 -5.48 5.52 -19.15
C SER A 170 -4.91 4.96 -20.46
N ILE A 171 -4.89 3.63 -20.65
CA ILE A 171 -4.41 3.00 -21.89
C ILE A 171 -5.63 2.72 -22.77
N SER A 172 -6.01 3.66 -23.63
CA SER A 172 -7.09 3.50 -24.60
C SER A 172 -6.69 2.49 -25.68
N PRO A 173 -7.32 1.31 -25.77
CA PRO A 173 -6.98 0.32 -26.79
C PRO A 173 -7.57 0.73 -28.14
N GLY A 174 -6.72 0.79 -29.17
CA GLY A 174 -7.18 0.83 -30.57
C GLY A 174 -7.89 -0.47 -30.96
N THR A 175 -8.84 -0.37 -31.88
CA THR A 175 -9.62 -1.51 -32.38
C THR A 175 -8.80 -2.29 -33.40
N ILE A 176 -8.30 -3.47 -33.02
CA ILE A 176 -7.80 -4.48 -33.95
C ILE A 176 -8.81 -5.61 -33.93
N GLU A 177 -9.48 -5.82 -35.06
CA GLU A 177 -10.45 -6.89 -35.24
C GLU A 177 -9.71 -8.19 -35.55
N TYR A 178 -10.02 -9.23 -34.77
CA TYR A 178 -9.35 -10.52 -34.84
C TYR A 178 -10.15 -11.49 -35.70
N LYS A 179 -9.50 -12.07 -36.71
CA LYS A 179 -10.03 -13.19 -37.49
C LYS A 179 -9.06 -14.36 -37.38
N ILE A 180 -9.55 -15.48 -36.85
CA ILE A 180 -8.86 -16.77 -36.91
C ILE A 180 -8.61 -17.05 -38.40
N GLN A 181 -7.35 -17.06 -38.82
CA GLN A 181 -7.02 -17.33 -40.21
C GLN A 181 -7.10 -18.83 -40.47
N GLU A 182 -8.01 -19.20 -41.38
CA GLU A 182 -8.15 -20.55 -41.93
C GLU A 182 -6.81 -21.03 -42.53
N THR A 183 -6.52 -22.34 -42.44
CA THR A 183 -5.36 -22.92 -43.14
C THR A 183 -5.52 -22.77 -44.66
N ALA A 184 -4.43 -22.86 -45.43
CA ALA A 184 -4.49 -22.75 -46.89
C ALA A 184 -5.49 -23.74 -47.51
N LEU A 185 -5.50 -24.98 -47.02
CA LEU A 185 -6.49 -25.99 -47.41
C LEU A 185 -7.91 -25.60 -46.97
N GLN A 186 -8.14 -25.22 -45.71
CA GLN A 186 -9.47 -24.85 -45.21
C GLN A 186 -10.07 -23.70 -46.02
N LYS A 187 -9.26 -22.68 -46.30
CA LYS A 187 -9.64 -21.52 -47.11
C LYS A 187 -9.98 -21.92 -48.54
N ALA A 188 -9.19 -22.81 -49.13
CA ALA A 188 -9.43 -23.31 -50.49
C ALA A 188 -10.70 -24.16 -50.56
N LEU A 189 -10.89 -25.10 -49.63
CA LEU A 189 -12.10 -25.94 -49.55
C LEU A 189 -13.36 -25.11 -49.35
N ARG A 190 -13.33 -24.13 -48.42
CA ARG A 190 -14.44 -23.20 -48.22
C ARG A 190 -14.78 -22.44 -49.50
N ASN A 191 -13.76 -21.92 -50.22
CA ASN A 191 -13.98 -21.22 -51.48
C ASN A 191 -14.47 -22.15 -52.59
N LEU A 192 -14.06 -23.43 -52.62
CA LEU A 192 -14.60 -24.44 -53.55
C LEU A 192 -16.06 -24.76 -53.25
N ASP A 193 -16.43 -24.90 -51.97
CA ASP A 193 -17.81 -25.11 -51.54
C ASP A 193 -18.70 -23.92 -51.93
N GLU A 194 -18.19 -22.69 -51.72
CA GLU A 194 -18.83 -21.46 -52.15
C GLU A 194 -19.02 -21.43 -53.68
N LEU A 195 -17.97 -21.73 -54.45
CA LEU A 195 -18.04 -21.80 -55.91
C LEU A 195 -19.07 -22.83 -56.39
N ASN A 196 -19.10 -24.00 -55.77
CA ASN A 196 -20.05 -25.06 -56.09
C ASN A 196 -21.50 -24.62 -55.80
N SER A 197 -21.72 -23.91 -54.69
CA SER A 197 -23.05 -23.42 -54.29
C SER A 197 -23.63 -22.40 -55.27
N LEU A 198 -22.78 -21.62 -55.96
CA LEU A 198 -23.20 -20.62 -56.93
C LEU A 198 -23.77 -21.22 -58.22
N LYS A 199 -23.48 -22.50 -58.53
CA LYS A 199 -23.97 -23.23 -59.72
C LYS A 199 -23.76 -22.48 -61.04
N LEU A 200 -22.67 -21.72 -61.16
CA LEU A 200 -22.40 -20.81 -62.28
C LEU A 200 -22.42 -21.50 -63.66
N TRP A 201 -21.79 -22.68 -63.78
CA TRP A 201 -21.79 -23.42 -65.05
C TRP A 201 -23.18 -23.91 -65.46
N GLN A 202 -24.09 -24.17 -64.51
CA GLN A 202 -25.50 -24.52 -64.81
C GLN A 202 -26.31 -23.32 -65.30
N GLN A 203 -25.86 -22.11 -64.99
CA GLN A 203 -26.47 -20.85 -65.40
C GLN A 203 -25.91 -20.35 -66.75
N GLY A 204 -24.98 -21.08 -67.37
CA GLY A 204 -24.30 -20.67 -68.60
C GLY A 204 -23.05 -19.80 -68.38
N GLU A 205 -22.72 -19.45 -67.13
CA GLU A 205 -21.58 -18.61 -66.75
C GLU A 205 -20.27 -19.43 -66.64
N ILE A 206 -19.96 -20.22 -67.68
CA ILE A 206 -18.87 -21.20 -67.69
C ILE A 206 -17.50 -20.52 -67.53
N LYS A 207 -17.29 -19.36 -68.17
CA LYS A 207 -16.02 -18.64 -68.09
C LYS A 207 -15.72 -18.16 -66.67
N ILE A 208 -16.71 -17.53 -66.03
CA ILE A 208 -16.61 -17.04 -64.65
C ILE A 208 -16.37 -18.19 -63.67
N TYR A 209 -17.04 -19.33 -63.90
CA TYR A 209 -16.82 -20.54 -63.11
C TYR A 209 -15.36 -20.99 -63.17
N TYR A 210 -14.79 -21.10 -64.37
CA TYR A 210 -13.41 -21.56 -64.53
C TYR A 210 -12.37 -20.53 -64.10
N ASP A 211 -12.62 -19.23 -64.26
CA ASP A 211 -11.77 -18.17 -63.68
C ASP A 211 -11.66 -18.35 -62.17
N ARG A 212 -12.80 -18.45 -61.47
CA ARG A 212 -12.83 -18.66 -60.02
C ARG A 212 -12.18 -19.98 -59.61
N LEU A 213 -12.44 -21.07 -60.33
CA LEU A 213 -11.84 -22.37 -60.01
C LEU A 213 -10.31 -22.30 -60.11
N THR A 214 -9.78 -21.72 -61.18
CA THR A 214 -8.32 -21.58 -61.36
C THR A 214 -7.71 -20.65 -60.32
N ASP A 215 -8.38 -19.57 -59.96
CA ASP A 215 -7.90 -18.64 -58.92
C ASP A 215 -7.82 -19.32 -57.55
N ILE A 216 -8.81 -20.13 -57.18
CA ILE A 216 -8.81 -20.87 -55.92
C ILE A 216 -7.63 -21.84 -55.86
N VAL A 217 -7.39 -22.60 -56.94
CA VAL A 217 -6.29 -23.57 -57.04
C VAL A 217 -4.93 -22.88 -57.00
N ARG A 218 -4.76 -21.81 -57.78
CA ARG A 218 -3.52 -21.03 -57.81
C ARG A 218 -3.24 -20.39 -56.45
N LYS A 219 -4.26 -19.84 -55.80
CA LYS A 219 -4.13 -19.28 -54.45
C LYS A 219 -3.77 -20.33 -53.41
N TYR A 220 -4.36 -21.52 -53.49
CA TYR A 220 -3.95 -22.65 -52.64
C TYR A 220 -2.47 -23.00 -52.86
N ILE A 221 -2.04 -23.18 -54.11
CA ILE A 221 -0.64 -23.51 -54.42
C ILE A 221 0.30 -22.41 -53.91
N SER A 222 -0.09 -21.15 -54.05
CA SER A 222 0.68 -20.02 -53.54
C SER A 222 0.77 -20.00 -52.03
N ASP A 223 -0.35 -20.14 -51.33
CA ASP A 223 -0.42 -20.08 -49.88
C ASP A 223 0.21 -21.33 -49.22
N ALA A 224 0.05 -22.52 -49.82
CA ALA A 224 0.52 -23.79 -49.25
C ALA A 224 1.96 -24.15 -49.65
N PHE A 225 2.36 -23.89 -50.89
CA PHE A 225 3.67 -24.29 -51.41
C PHE A 225 4.65 -23.13 -51.56
N TYR A 226 4.24 -21.90 -51.22
CA TYR A 226 5.06 -20.69 -51.31
C TYR A 226 5.61 -20.43 -52.73
N LEU A 227 4.85 -20.80 -53.75
CA LEU A 227 5.18 -20.57 -55.17
C LEU A 227 4.31 -19.45 -55.74
N PRO A 228 4.83 -18.51 -56.53
CA PRO A 228 4.07 -17.37 -57.07
C PRO A 228 3.09 -17.81 -58.18
N ALA A 229 2.00 -18.48 -57.81
CA ALA A 229 1.11 -19.17 -58.75
C ALA A 229 0.05 -18.26 -59.38
N LEU A 230 -0.26 -17.12 -58.76
CA LEU A 230 -1.21 -16.14 -59.30
C LEU A 230 -0.59 -15.36 -60.48
N GLU A 231 0.72 -15.12 -60.43
CA GLU A 231 1.48 -14.38 -61.45
C GLU A 231 2.08 -15.27 -62.53
N SER A 232 2.00 -16.58 -62.40
CA SER A 232 2.60 -17.54 -63.35
C SER A 232 1.61 -17.97 -64.43
N THR A 233 2.09 -18.20 -65.65
CA THR A 233 1.29 -18.96 -66.64
C THR A 233 1.10 -20.42 -66.20
N THR A 234 0.17 -21.16 -66.80
CA THR A 234 -0.03 -22.59 -66.48
C THR A 234 1.25 -23.41 -66.71
N GLU A 235 2.02 -23.09 -67.75
CA GLU A 235 3.28 -23.82 -68.03
C GLU A 235 4.37 -23.46 -67.02
N GLU A 236 4.54 -22.17 -66.72
CA GLU A 236 5.49 -21.71 -65.69
C GLU A 236 5.16 -22.26 -64.31
N LEU A 237 3.88 -22.34 -63.94
CA LEU A 237 3.45 -22.89 -62.66
C LEU A 237 3.86 -24.35 -62.54
N ILE A 238 3.56 -25.17 -63.55
CA ILE A 238 3.91 -26.59 -63.56
C ILE A 238 5.43 -26.79 -63.58
N GLU A 239 6.16 -25.95 -64.32
CA GLU A 239 7.62 -25.96 -64.30
C GLU A 239 8.17 -25.65 -62.91
N LYS A 240 7.68 -24.61 -62.23
CA LYS A 240 8.07 -24.26 -60.86
C LYS A 240 7.79 -25.38 -59.87
N MET A 241 6.62 -26.03 -59.99
CA MET A 241 6.28 -27.18 -59.14
C MET A 241 7.18 -28.38 -59.43
N THR A 242 7.54 -28.63 -60.68
CA THR A 242 8.44 -29.74 -61.04
C THR A 242 9.87 -29.52 -60.49
N HIS A 243 10.32 -28.26 -60.50
CA HIS A 243 11.67 -27.89 -60.03
C HIS A 243 11.75 -27.56 -58.53
N SER A 244 10.65 -27.63 -57.77
CA SER A 244 10.66 -27.32 -56.34
C SER A 244 11.32 -28.41 -55.48
N GLY A 245 11.62 -29.58 -56.06
CA GLY A 245 12.18 -30.73 -55.34
C GLY A 245 11.15 -31.49 -54.50
N MET A 246 9.86 -31.16 -54.64
CA MET A 246 8.75 -31.79 -53.92
C MET A 246 8.02 -32.81 -54.80
N ASP A 247 7.60 -33.92 -54.19
CA ASP A 247 6.81 -34.96 -54.87
C ASP A 247 5.30 -34.68 -54.75
N TYR A 248 4.77 -33.85 -55.66
CA TYR A 248 3.35 -33.53 -55.69
C TYR A 248 2.54 -34.67 -56.32
N LYS A 249 1.59 -35.22 -55.55
CA LYS A 249 0.63 -36.21 -56.05
C LYS A 249 -0.25 -35.58 -57.13
N HIS A 250 -0.48 -36.31 -58.22
CA HIS A 250 -1.34 -35.91 -59.34
C HIS A 250 -0.88 -34.65 -60.10
N LEU A 251 0.41 -34.33 -60.10
CA LEU A 251 0.93 -33.13 -60.80
C LEU A 251 0.67 -33.16 -62.32
N GLN A 252 0.81 -34.32 -62.97
CA GLN A 252 0.53 -34.45 -64.41
C GLN A 252 -0.96 -34.28 -64.71
N ASP A 253 -1.82 -34.84 -63.86
CA ASP A 253 -3.27 -34.68 -63.98
C ASP A 253 -3.68 -33.22 -63.79
N LEU A 254 -3.03 -32.50 -62.86
CA LEU A 254 -3.23 -31.06 -62.65
C LEU A 254 -2.84 -30.26 -63.90
N LYS A 255 -1.71 -30.60 -64.54
CA LYS A 255 -1.29 -29.97 -65.80
C LYS A 255 -2.34 -30.17 -66.89
N ILE A 256 -2.86 -31.38 -67.04
CA ILE A 256 -3.89 -31.70 -68.05
C ILE A 256 -5.16 -30.90 -67.76
N ALA A 257 -5.65 -30.93 -66.51
CA ALA A 257 -6.86 -30.22 -66.11
C ALA A 257 -6.74 -28.70 -66.35
N LEU A 258 -5.64 -28.07 -65.93
CA LEU A 258 -5.43 -26.63 -66.15
C LEU A 258 -5.34 -26.28 -67.64
N LYS A 259 -4.71 -27.13 -68.47
CA LYS A 259 -4.69 -26.93 -69.94
C LYS A 259 -6.07 -27.06 -70.57
N GLU A 260 -6.87 -28.04 -70.16
CA GLU A 260 -8.27 -28.15 -70.63
C GLU A 260 -9.08 -26.91 -70.24
N ILE A 261 -8.90 -26.40 -69.01
CA ILE A 261 -9.57 -25.19 -68.55
C ILE A 261 -9.14 -23.96 -69.35
N ASP A 262 -7.85 -23.81 -69.64
CA ASP A 262 -7.35 -22.71 -70.48
C ASP A 262 -7.97 -22.73 -71.88
N LEU A 263 -8.16 -23.92 -72.48
CA LEU A 263 -8.87 -24.05 -73.77
C LEU A 263 -10.34 -23.61 -73.68
N VAL A 264 -11.03 -23.85 -72.57
CA VAL A 264 -12.39 -23.33 -72.38
C VAL A 264 -12.38 -21.81 -72.29
N LYS A 265 -11.46 -21.25 -71.50
CA LYS A 265 -11.38 -19.80 -71.21
C LYS A 265 -10.98 -18.96 -72.42
N PHE A 266 -10.08 -19.48 -73.26
CA PHE A 266 -9.45 -18.71 -74.34
C PHE A 266 -9.79 -19.20 -75.75
N ALA A 267 -10.19 -20.48 -75.91
CA ALA A 267 -10.49 -21.08 -77.21
C ALA A 267 -11.97 -21.47 -77.39
N ASN A 268 -12.87 -21.09 -76.47
CA ASN A 268 -14.31 -21.39 -76.50
C ASN A 268 -14.63 -22.89 -76.68
N LEU A 269 -13.77 -23.77 -76.14
CA LEU A 269 -14.02 -25.21 -76.14
C LEU A 269 -15.27 -25.53 -75.31
N HIS A 270 -16.21 -26.27 -75.89
CA HIS A 270 -17.38 -26.77 -75.17
C HIS A 270 -17.05 -28.13 -74.55
N LEU A 271 -17.12 -28.22 -73.23
CA LEU A 271 -16.95 -29.47 -72.50
C LEU A 271 -18.32 -30.11 -72.21
N ASP A 272 -18.30 -31.44 -72.03
CA ASP A 272 -19.47 -32.15 -71.51
C ASP A 272 -19.77 -31.71 -70.06
N ILE A 273 -21.04 -31.69 -69.71
CA ILE A 273 -21.57 -31.26 -68.41
C ILE A 273 -20.89 -32.01 -67.25
N SER A 274 -20.58 -33.30 -67.47
CA SER A 274 -19.89 -34.16 -66.51
C SER A 274 -18.48 -33.67 -66.15
N LYS A 275 -17.77 -33.01 -67.08
CA LYS A 275 -16.40 -32.53 -66.88
C LYS A 275 -16.30 -31.35 -65.92
N HIS A 276 -17.33 -30.51 -65.83
CA HIS A 276 -17.31 -29.35 -64.91
C HIS A 276 -17.18 -29.81 -63.45
N GLN A 277 -18.05 -30.74 -63.04
CA GLN A 277 -18.00 -31.32 -61.71
C GLN A 277 -16.69 -32.09 -61.48
N HIS A 278 -16.26 -32.85 -62.49
CA HIS A 278 -15.00 -33.60 -62.42
C HIS A 278 -13.79 -32.71 -62.14
N HIS A 279 -13.70 -31.54 -62.79
CA HIS A 279 -12.61 -30.59 -62.52
C HIS A 279 -12.65 -30.08 -61.08
N LEU A 280 -13.82 -29.76 -60.52
CA LEU A 280 -13.93 -29.30 -59.14
C LEU A 280 -13.48 -30.39 -58.15
N ASP A 281 -13.97 -31.61 -58.34
CA ASP A 281 -13.66 -32.75 -57.47
C ASP A 281 -12.18 -33.13 -57.57
N PHE A 282 -11.61 -33.09 -58.78
CA PHE A 282 -10.18 -33.29 -58.99
C PHE A 282 -9.36 -32.23 -58.25
N MET A 283 -9.72 -30.94 -58.37
CA MET A 283 -8.99 -29.86 -57.68
C MET A 283 -9.07 -30.01 -56.15
N ARG A 284 -10.22 -30.42 -55.61
CA ARG A 284 -10.36 -30.75 -54.19
C ARG A 284 -9.43 -31.90 -53.78
N MET A 285 -9.49 -33.02 -54.50
CA MET A 285 -8.66 -34.20 -54.25
C MET A 285 -7.17 -33.85 -54.34
N PHE A 286 -6.75 -33.03 -55.30
CA PHE A 286 -5.38 -32.56 -55.44
C PHE A 286 -4.92 -31.79 -54.21
N MET A 287 -5.72 -30.85 -53.70
CA MET A 287 -5.40 -30.06 -52.51
C MET A 287 -5.31 -30.94 -51.25
N GLU A 288 -6.27 -31.84 -51.06
CA GLU A 288 -6.30 -32.74 -49.90
C GLU A 288 -5.13 -33.72 -49.91
N SER A 289 -4.81 -34.28 -51.09
CA SER A 289 -3.72 -35.25 -51.26
C SER A 289 -2.33 -34.66 -51.03
N ASN A 290 -2.19 -33.34 -51.19
CA ASN A 290 -0.93 -32.61 -51.04
C ASN A 290 -0.91 -31.68 -49.80
N ASP A 291 -1.91 -31.73 -48.92
CA ASP A 291 -1.96 -30.90 -47.71
C ASP A 291 -0.79 -31.17 -46.76
N SER A 292 -0.30 -32.42 -46.69
CA SER A 292 0.87 -32.77 -45.88
C SER A 292 2.14 -32.05 -46.34
N ILE A 293 2.32 -31.82 -47.65
CA ILE A 293 3.41 -31.03 -48.22
C ILE A 293 3.27 -29.57 -47.77
N GLY A 294 2.06 -29.01 -47.88
CA GLY A 294 1.77 -27.66 -47.42
C GLY A 294 2.08 -27.48 -45.93
N ARG A 295 1.64 -28.43 -45.08
CA ARG A 295 1.97 -28.43 -43.65
C ARG A 295 3.46 -28.58 -43.37
N MET A 296 4.17 -29.39 -44.13
CA MET A 296 5.63 -29.57 -43.98
C MET A 296 6.38 -28.30 -44.38
N LEU A 297 5.99 -27.66 -45.48
CA LEU A 297 6.57 -26.39 -45.92
C LEU A 297 6.22 -25.26 -44.96
N ASP A 298 5.00 -25.24 -44.42
CA ASP A 298 4.65 -24.37 -43.30
C ASP A 298 5.55 -24.63 -42.08
N VAL A 299 5.87 -25.90 -41.77
CA VAL A 299 6.81 -26.27 -40.68
C VAL A 299 8.24 -25.80 -40.97
N GLN A 300 8.75 -25.96 -42.19
CA GLN A 300 10.11 -25.54 -42.55
C GLN A 300 10.24 -24.02 -42.64
N ASN A 301 9.22 -23.38 -43.18
CA ASN A 301 9.06 -21.93 -43.20
C ASN A 301 8.49 -21.39 -41.87
N LYS A 302 8.39 -22.22 -40.82
CA LYS A 302 7.89 -21.77 -39.51
C LYS A 302 8.66 -20.55 -39.09
N LYS A 303 7.90 -19.49 -38.85
CA LYS A 303 8.36 -18.29 -38.20
C LYS A 303 8.43 -18.60 -36.69
N THR A 304 9.48 -19.32 -36.28
CA THR A 304 9.75 -19.62 -34.86
C THR A 304 10.21 -18.36 -34.14
N PHE A 305 10.11 -18.32 -32.80
CA PHE A 305 10.59 -17.18 -32.02
C PHE A 305 12.07 -16.89 -32.34
N GLU A 306 12.88 -17.93 -32.47
CA GLU A 306 14.31 -17.80 -32.81
C GLU A 306 14.56 -17.19 -34.19
N LYS A 307 13.81 -17.61 -35.22
CA LYS A 307 13.95 -17.02 -36.57
C LYS A 307 13.45 -15.59 -36.64
N ILE A 308 12.48 -15.22 -35.81
CA ILE A 308 11.80 -13.92 -35.87
C ILE A 308 12.48 -12.86 -35.01
N LEU A 309 12.86 -13.23 -33.79
CA LEU A 309 13.43 -12.32 -32.79
C LEU A 309 14.97 -12.44 -32.70
N GLY A 310 15.56 -13.48 -33.30
CA GLY A 310 16.97 -13.82 -33.10
C GLY A 310 17.20 -14.65 -31.84
N SER A 311 18.36 -15.32 -31.76
CA SER A 311 18.70 -16.27 -30.70
C SER A 311 18.70 -15.65 -29.29
N GLU A 312 19.13 -14.39 -29.17
CA GLU A 312 19.22 -13.69 -27.89
C GLU A 312 17.83 -13.44 -27.29
N LEU A 313 16.94 -12.78 -28.03
CA LEU A 313 15.58 -12.50 -27.56
C LEU A 313 14.74 -13.76 -27.41
N ALA A 314 14.90 -14.73 -28.32
CA ALA A 314 14.15 -15.98 -28.26
C ALA A 314 14.54 -16.86 -27.06
N SER A 315 15.77 -16.73 -26.54
CA SER A 315 16.22 -17.48 -25.35
C SER A 315 15.41 -17.21 -24.07
N GLN A 316 14.71 -16.06 -24.04
CA GLN A 316 13.79 -15.66 -22.98
C GLN A 316 12.52 -16.52 -22.93
N PHE A 317 12.15 -17.16 -24.05
CA PHE A 317 11.04 -18.10 -24.12
C PHE A 317 11.46 -19.50 -23.64
N GLU A 318 10.52 -20.24 -23.04
CA GLU A 318 10.77 -21.61 -22.59
C GLU A 318 11.14 -22.52 -23.76
N ASN A 319 10.47 -22.35 -24.90
CA ASN A 319 10.75 -23.04 -26.15
C ASN A 319 11.07 -22.03 -27.28
N PRO A 320 12.35 -21.67 -27.51
CA PRO A 320 12.73 -20.71 -28.57
C PRO A 320 12.38 -21.18 -30.00
N GLN A 321 12.26 -22.50 -30.20
CA GLN A 321 11.91 -23.13 -31.47
C GLN A 321 10.39 -23.31 -31.65
N GLU A 322 9.60 -22.83 -30.69
CA GLU A 322 8.15 -22.82 -30.81
C GLU A 322 7.69 -21.88 -31.93
N GLU A 323 6.63 -22.26 -32.62
CA GLU A 323 6.06 -21.48 -33.71
C GLU A 323 5.37 -20.24 -33.15
N VAL A 324 5.68 -19.06 -33.70
CA VAL A 324 5.02 -17.83 -33.30
C VAL A 324 3.59 -17.84 -33.85
N PRO A 325 2.56 -17.72 -33.00
CA PRO A 325 1.19 -17.58 -33.44
C PRO A 325 1.02 -16.45 -34.46
N ARG A 326 0.22 -16.67 -35.49
CA ARG A 326 0.04 -15.69 -36.60
C ARG A 326 -0.43 -14.31 -36.15
N ASN A 327 -1.27 -14.24 -35.12
CA ASN A 327 -1.72 -12.98 -34.53
C ASN A 327 -0.60 -12.14 -33.88
N LEU A 328 0.51 -12.77 -33.49
CA LEU A 328 1.71 -12.07 -33.06
C LEU A 328 2.58 -11.68 -34.25
N LEU A 329 2.62 -12.50 -35.32
CA LEU A 329 3.39 -12.20 -36.53
C LEU A 329 2.93 -10.94 -37.25
N ASP A 330 1.62 -10.71 -37.33
CA ASP A 330 1.04 -9.51 -37.96
C ASP A 330 1.38 -8.22 -37.19
N LEU A 331 1.82 -8.36 -35.93
CA LEU A 331 2.18 -7.26 -35.04
C LEU A 331 3.70 -7.00 -34.98
N ILE A 332 4.46 -7.59 -35.90
CA ILE A 332 5.90 -7.32 -36.01
C ILE A 332 6.06 -6.12 -36.93
N GLY A 333 6.13 -4.94 -36.33
CA GLY A 333 6.32 -3.66 -37.02
C GLY A 333 7.54 -2.89 -36.53
N PRO A 334 7.88 -1.75 -37.16
CA PRO A 334 9.13 -0.99 -36.95
C PRO A 334 9.23 -0.28 -35.59
N LEU A 335 8.31 -0.54 -34.66
CA LEU A 335 8.14 0.19 -33.40
C LEU A 335 9.14 -0.20 -32.30
N GLY A 336 10.13 -1.02 -32.63
CA GLY A 336 11.21 -1.44 -31.73
C GLY A 336 10.74 -2.33 -30.58
N GLU A 337 11.68 -2.57 -29.67
CA GLU A 337 11.48 -3.37 -28.47
C GLU A 337 10.99 -2.49 -27.30
N LYS A 338 10.20 -3.08 -26.40
CA LYS A 338 9.75 -2.47 -25.16
C LYS A 338 10.02 -3.43 -24.01
N GLU A 339 10.49 -2.87 -22.91
CA GLU A 339 10.64 -3.62 -21.66
C GLU A 339 9.28 -4.12 -21.17
N PHE A 340 9.22 -5.41 -20.88
CA PHE A 340 8.04 -6.13 -20.46
C PHE A 340 8.25 -6.78 -19.11
N VAL A 341 7.48 -6.34 -18.11
CA VAL A 341 7.57 -6.85 -16.75
C VAL A 341 6.40 -7.78 -16.45
N LEU A 342 6.72 -9.01 -16.04
CA LEU A 342 5.80 -9.98 -15.47
C LEU A 342 6.08 -10.18 -13.98
N ILE A 343 5.02 -10.49 -13.23
CA ILE A 343 5.14 -10.75 -11.79
C ILE A 343 5.00 -12.25 -11.55
N SER A 344 5.96 -12.84 -10.84
CA SER A 344 5.89 -14.21 -10.33
C SER A 344 5.49 -14.22 -8.85
N GLY A 345 4.58 -15.13 -8.51
CA GLY A 345 4.01 -15.20 -7.16
C GLY A 345 3.26 -13.92 -6.80
N LEU A 346 3.59 -13.31 -5.66
CA LEU A 346 2.95 -12.09 -5.18
C LEU A 346 3.77 -10.81 -5.42
N VAL A 347 5.09 -10.88 -5.57
CA VAL A 347 5.96 -9.67 -5.47
C VAL A 347 7.22 -9.67 -6.35
N ASN A 348 7.59 -10.80 -6.96
CA ASN A 348 8.84 -10.91 -7.71
C ASN A 348 8.63 -10.40 -9.14
N LYS A 349 9.47 -9.46 -9.58
CA LYS A 349 9.43 -8.91 -10.94
C LYS A 349 10.43 -9.65 -11.83
N ASN A 350 9.98 -10.05 -13.01
CA ASN A 350 10.81 -10.60 -14.07
C ASN A 350 10.67 -9.68 -15.28
N THR A 351 11.81 -9.18 -15.77
CA THR A 351 11.89 -8.25 -16.89
C THR A 351 12.31 -8.99 -18.15
N PHE A 352 11.66 -8.66 -19.27
CA PHE A 352 11.91 -9.22 -20.59
C PHE A 352 11.97 -8.10 -21.63
N SER A 353 12.62 -8.34 -22.76
CA SER A 353 12.53 -7.48 -23.95
C SER A 353 11.64 -8.16 -24.99
N LEU A 354 10.57 -7.47 -25.42
CA LEU A 354 9.63 -7.96 -26.43
C LEU A 354 9.28 -6.87 -27.45
N PRO A 355 8.82 -7.24 -28.66
CA PRO A 355 8.26 -6.28 -29.60
C PRO A 355 7.17 -5.43 -28.96
N LYS A 356 7.25 -4.11 -29.14
CA LYS A 356 6.36 -3.15 -28.46
C LYS A 356 4.87 -3.45 -28.66
N GLN A 357 4.48 -3.89 -29.86
CA GLN A 357 3.09 -4.21 -30.16
C GLN A 357 2.60 -5.46 -29.40
N TRP A 358 3.47 -6.43 -29.14
CA TRP A 358 3.12 -7.62 -28.36
C TRP A 358 2.88 -7.27 -26.90
N VAL A 359 3.70 -6.38 -26.34
CA VAL A 359 3.52 -5.86 -24.98
C VAL A 359 2.17 -5.13 -24.86
N LEU A 360 1.83 -4.28 -25.83
CA LEU A 360 0.55 -3.57 -25.84
C LEU A 360 -0.63 -4.53 -25.96
N LEU A 361 -0.52 -5.57 -26.81
CA LEU A 361 -1.56 -6.59 -26.94
C LEU A 361 -1.75 -7.36 -25.62
N HIS A 362 -0.65 -7.72 -24.96
CA HIS A 362 -0.71 -8.35 -23.64
C HIS A 362 -1.40 -7.44 -22.63
N GLU A 363 -0.95 -6.20 -22.48
CA GLU A 363 -1.51 -5.22 -21.54
C GLU A 363 -3.02 -5.02 -21.73
N ARG A 364 -3.52 -5.13 -22.97
CA ARG A 364 -4.96 -5.09 -23.29
C ARG A 364 -5.74 -6.33 -22.82
N LYS A 365 -5.15 -7.53 -22.92
CA LYS A 365 -5.79 -8.79 -22.53
C LYS A 365 -5.70 -9.08 -21.03
N VAL A 366 -4.93 -8.30 -20.28
CA VAL A 366 -4.80 -8.46 -18.83
C VAL A 366 -6.03 -7.88 -18.12
N GLY A 367 -6.62 -8.70 -17.26
CA GLY A 367 -7.80 -8.31 -16.47
C GLY A 367 -7.49 -7.18 -15.48
N GLN A 368 -8.55 -6.47 -15.06
CA GLN A 368 -8.43 -5.28 -14.22
C GLN A 368 -7.62 -5.53 -12.92
N LEU A 369 -7.83 -6.67 -12.27
CA LEU A 369 -7.13 -7.00 -11.02
C LEU A 369 -5.62 -7.24 -11.22
N PHE A 370 -5.23 -7.88 -12.33
CA PHE A 370 -3.82 -8.11 -12.65
C PHE A 370 -3.10 -6.80 -13.02
N ARG A 371 -3.76 -5.89 -13.76
CA ARG A 371 -3.22 -4.54 -14.03
C ARG A 371 -2.97 -3.77 -12.73
N TRP A 372 -3.90 -3.86 -11.78
CA TRP A 372 -3.76 -3.22 -10.47
C TRP A 372 -2.63 -3.83 -9.64
N HIS A 373 -2.54 -5.16 -9.59
CA HIS A 373 -1.44 -5.85 -8.90
C HIS A 373 -0.09 -5.43 -9.46
N LYS A 374 0.03 -5.34 -10.79
CA LYS A 374 1.22 -4.80 -11.45
C LYS A 374 1.55 -3.38 -11.01
N ASN A 375 0.59 -2.47 -11.08
CA ASN A 375 0.79 -1.07 -10.67
C ASN A 375 1.17 -0.91 -9.20
N LEU A 376 0.62 -1.74 -8.30
CA LEU A 376 1.02 -1.72 -6.89
C LEU A 376 2.47 -2.16 -6.70
N VAL A 377 2.85 -3.26 -7.34
CA VAL A 377 4.20 -3.81 -7.28
C VAL A 377 5.22 -2.87 -7.97
N ASP A 378 4.77 -2.07 -8.93
CA ASP A 378 5.58 -1.06 -9.63
C ASP A 378 5.84 0.23 -8.84
N LYS A 379 5.11 0.49 -7.75
CA LYS A 379 5.35 1.70 -6.93
C LYS A 379 6.65 1.70 -6.14
N THR A 380 7.24 0.53 -5.86
CA THR A 380 8.44 0.42 -5.02
C THR A 380 9.34 -0.73 -5.45
N ASP A 381 10.64 -0.51 -5.36
CA ASP A 381 11.65 -1.53 -5.66
C ASP A 381 12.00 -2.40 -4.45
N GLN A 382 11.64 -1.96 -3.23
CA GLN A 382 11.92 -2.73 -2.02
C GLN A 382 10.91 -3.88 -1.83
N PRO A 383 11.36 -5.15 -1.71
CA PRO A 383 10.46 -6.30 -1.66
C PRO A 383 9.56 -6.32 -0.42
N ALA A 384 10.09 -5.90 0.74
CA ALA A 384 9.32 -5.83 1.99
C ALA A 384 8.15 -4.84 1.89
N LEU A 385 8.36 -3.67 1.28
CA LEU A 385 7.32 -2.67 1.08
C LEU A 385 6.23 -3.15 0.12
N ARG A 386 6.57 -3.96 -0.90
CA ARG A 386 5.57 -4.56 -1.81
C ARG A 386 4.60 -5.47 -1.08
N VAL A 387 5.12 -6.34 -0.20
CA VAL A 387 4.28 -7.25 0.59
C VAL A 387 3.34 -6.46 1.50
N ILE A 388 3.87 -5.45 2.19
CA ILE A 388 3.06 -4.57 3.06
C ILE A 388 1.96 -3.87 2.26
N LEU A 389 2.26 -3.33 1.08
CA LEU A 389 1.28 -2.67 0.22
C LEU A 389 0.17 -3.63 -0.24
N ILE A 390 0.51 -4.86 -0.63
CA ILE A 390 -0.48 -5.86 -1.05
C ILE A 390 -1.37 -6.27 0.13
N VAL A 391 -0.76 -6.56 1.29
CA VAL A 391 -1.50 -6.96 2.50
C VAL A 391 -2.43 -5.86 2.97
N MET A 392 -1.98 -4.60 2.96
CA MET A 392 -2.84 -3.46 3.31
C MET A 392 -3.99 -3.26 2.32
N ALA A 393 -3.79 -3.59 1.05
CA ALA A 393 -4.78 -3.35 0.01
C ALA A 393 -5.82 -4.47 -0.15
N LEU A 394 -5.48 -5.72 0.21
CA LEU A 394 -6.38 -6.89 0.19
C LEU A 394 -7.79 -6.65 0.80
N PRO A 395 -7.94 -6.11 2.02
CA PRO A 395 -9.27 -5.89 2.60
C PRO A 395 -10.10 -4.89 1.79
N PHE A 396 -9.46 -3.88 1.18
CA PHE A 396 -10.15 -2.93 0.31
C PHE A 396 -10.61 -3.60 -0.99
N ILE A 397 -9.76 -4.38 -1.65
CA ILE A 397 -10.16 -5.13 -2.86
C ILE A 397 -11.39 -6.00 -2.57
N ALA A 398 -11.40 -6.68 -1.43
CA ALA A 398 -12.51 -7.56 -1.04
C ALA A 398 -13.83 -6.79 -0.90
N VAL A 399 -13.79 -5.60 -0.27
CA VAL A 399 -14.96 -4.72 -0.12
C VAL A 399 -15.44 -4.19 -1.49
N PHE A 400 -14.53 -3.88 -2.41
CA PHE A 400 -14.86 -3.32 -3.72
C PHE A 400 -15.13 -4.35 -4.83
N LEU A 401 -14.86 -5.63 -4.59
CA LEU A 401 -15.08 -6.72 -5.56
C LEU A 401 -16.46 -6.67 -6.27
N PRO A 402 -17.61 -6.47 -5.58
CA PRO A 402 -18.90 -6.38 -6.25
C PRO A 402 -19.02 -5.15 -7.17
N PHE A 403 -18.43 -4.02 -6.80
CA PHE A 403 -18.40 -2.82 -7.65
C PHE A 403 -17.50 -3.03 -8.87
N LEU A 404 -16.35 -3.68 -8.68
CA LEU A 404 -15.43 -4.05 -9.77
C LEU A 404 -16.09 -5.01 -10.77
N MET A 405 -16.92 -5.95 -10.28
CA MET A 405 -17.74 -6.80 -11.15
C MET A 405 -18.70 -6.00 -12.02
N ILE A 406 -19.38 -5.01 -11.46
CA ILE A 406 -20.32 -4.17 -12.20
C ILE A 406 -19.58 -3.37 -13.28
N ILE A 407 -18.42 -2.77 -12.95
CA ILE A 407 -17.60 -2.04 -13.93
C ILE A 407 -17.10 -2.96 -15.04
N ALA A 408 -16.58 -4.13 -14.70
CA ALA A 408 -16.09 -5.11 -15.66
C ALA A 408 -17.20 -5.56 -16.61
N PHE A 409 -18.42 -5.78 -16.10
CA PHE A 409 -19.60 -6.06 -16.90
C PHE A 409 -19.94 -4.89 -17.85
N TRP A 410 -19.90 -3.65 -17.35
CA TRP A 410 -20.23 -2.47 -18.15
C TRP A 410 -19.21 -2.17 -19.26
N LYS A 411 -17.93 -2.42 -18.99
CA LYS A 411 -16.83 -2.26 -19.96
C LYS A 411 -16.64 -3.47 -20.87
N ASN A 412 -17.38 -4.55 -20.65
CA ASN A 412 -17.19 -5.84 -21.32
C ASN A 412 -15.74 -6.37 -21.19
N GLU A 413 -15.13 -6.16 -20.03
CA GLU A 413 -13.77 -6.59 -19.69
C GLU A 413 -13.80 -7.74 -18.69
N ARG A 414 -12.79 -8.62 -18.71
CA ARG A 414 -12.66 -9.65 -17.68
C ARG A 414 -11.97 -9.10 -16.43
N LEU A 415 -12.48 -9.50 -15.27
CA LEU A 415 -11.90 -9.16 -13.96
C LEU A 415 -10.54 -9.83 -13.72
N ILE A 416 -10.49 -11.14 -13.96
CA ILE A 416 -9.34 -12.01 -13.71
C ILE A 416 -8.98 -12.65 -15.05
N GLN A 417 -7.94 -12.14 -15.69
CA GLN A 417 -7.39 -12.69 -16.94
C GLN A 417 -5.88 -12.45 -16.91
N SER A 418 -5.10 -13.52 -17.07
CA SER A 418 -3.63 -13.49 -16.95
C SER A 418 -2.93 -12.87 -18.17
N GLY A 419 -3.67 -12.57 -19.24
CA GLY A 419 -3.13 -12.04 -20.48
C GLY A 419 -2.47 -13.10 -21.36
N LEU A 420 -1.69 -12.63 -22.34
CA LEU A 420 -1.15 -13.45 -23.43
C LEU A 420 0.12 -14.24 -23.07
N PHE A 421 0.95 -13.66 -22.19
CA PHE A 421 2.26 -14.18 -21.84
C PHE A 421 2.24 -14.56 -20.36
N GLY A 422 2.75 -15.74 -20.04
CA GLY A 422 2.91 -16.22 -18.69
C GLY A 422 4.39 -16.50 -18.37
N LEU A 423 4.62 -16.92 -17.13
CA LEU A 423 5.92 -17.35 -16.64
C LEU A 423 5.92 -18.86 -16.41
N SER A 424 6.97 -19.53 -16.88
CA SER A 424 7.21 -20.93 -16.56
C SER A 424 7.87 -21.10 -15.19
N LYS A 425 7.99 -22.36 -14.75
CA LYS A 425 8.72 -22.70 -13.51
C LYS A 425 10.20 -22.28 -13.55
N GLN A 426 10.77 -22.15 -14.74
CA GLN A 426 12.14 -21.71 -14.97
C GLN A 426 12.25 -20.19 -15.15
N GLN A 427 11.18 -19.44 -14.88
CA GLN A 427 11.10 -17.98 -15.05
C GLN A 427 11.27 -17.52 -16.50
N LYS A 428 10.95 -18.39 -17.46
CA LYS A 428 10.94 -18.07 -18.90
C LYS A 428 9.54 -17.72 -19.39
N LEU A 429 9.44 -17.03 -20.52
CA LEU A 429 8.18 -16.67 -21.16
C LEU A 429 7.49 -17.89 -21.77
N ILE A 430 6.19 -18.01 -21.53
CA ILE A 430 5.30 -18.99 -22.15
C ILE A 430 4.08 -18.29 -22.75
N LEU A 431 3.51 -18.85 -23.81
CA LEU A 431 2.28 -18.36 -24.41
C LEU A 431 1.05 -19.01 -23.79
N ASN A 432 0.04 -18.20 -23.47
CA ASN A 432 -1.27 -18.70 -23.08
C ASN A 432 -2.18 -18.84 -24.31
N TYR A 433 -2.18 -20.04 -24.90
CA TYR A 433 -2.97 -20.37 -26.09
C TYR A 433 -4.48 -20.24 -25.94
N LYS A 434 -5.02 -20.24 -24.73
CA LYS A 434 -6.45 -19.99 -24.49
C LYS A 434 -6.86 -18.53 -24.74
N GLU A 435 -5.87 -17.64 -24.74
CA GLU A 435 -6.06 -16.20 -24.87
C GLU A 435 -5.59 -15.69 -26.24
N LEU A 436 -5.09 -16.57 -27.12
CA LEU A 436 -4.76 -16.32 -28.53
C LEU A 436 -5.99 -16.59 -29.40
#